data_AF-A0A256ZG21-F1
#
_entry.id   AF-A0A256ZG21-F1
#
_cell.length_a   1.000
_cell.length_b   1.000
_cell.length_c   1.000
_cell.angle_alpha   90.00
_cell.angle_beta   90.00
_cell.angle_gamma   90.00
#
_symmetry.space_group_name_H-M   'P 1'
#
loop_
_entity.id
_entity.type
_entity.pdbx_description
1 polymer ?
#
loop_
_entity_poly.entity_id
_entity_poly.type
_entity_poly.pdbx_seq_one_letter_code
_entity_poly.pdbx_strand_id
1 'polypeptide(L)'
;MGLRHPGCPRLAVEPWQRAEVPGTVKATPIKRPEVVAALLKKAKRPIMIIGHEAMEMEFGEGTTFLDLLVELAKKAGLPVVATAHVGKTLMEKGLEPAAIMSALDIGQRLVDPSWEGLDSKGQYDLVLVAGLPYYMEWVLLASLKDFAPHLKVISLDPYYQPHATYSFPNTRPEEHMKNLKAVIASLGGR
;
A
#
# COMPACT_ATOMS: atom_id res chain seq x y z
N MET A 1 -13.22 -2.41 25.29
CA MET A 1 -13.20 -3.82 25.72
C MET A 1 -12.04 -4.50 25.00
N GLY A 2 -10.88 -4.54 25.66
CA GLY A 2 -9.60 -4.88 25.03
C GLY A 2 -9.46 -6.38 24.85
N LEU A 3 -9.43 -6.84 23.61
CA LEU A 3 -8.98 -8.18 23.27
C LEU A 3 -7.47 -8.14 23.08
N ARG A 4 -6.73 -8.33 24.18
CA ARG A 4 -5.34 -8.78 24.10
C ARG A 4 -5.37 -10.21 23.55
N HIS A 5 -4.93 -10.39 22.32
CA HIS A 5 -4.80 -11.73 21.74
C HIS A 5 -3.50 -12.36 22.27
N PRO A 6 -3.54 -13.52 22.94
CA PRO A 6 -2.36 -14.15 23.51
C PRO A 6 -1.55 -14.82 22.39
N GLY A 7 -0.28 -14.43 22.28
CA GLY A 7 0.72 -15.13 21.48
C GLY A 7 0.50 -15.04 19.96
N CYS A 8 0.88 -13.92 19.34
CA CYS A 8 1.06 -13.87 17.89
C CYS A 8 2.22 -14.83 17.50
N PRO A 9 1.94 -15.95 16.79
CA PRO A 9 2.99 -16.75 16.20
C PRO A 9 3.46 -16.05 14.91
N ARG A 10 4.75 -16.23 14.58
CA ARG A 10 5.42 -16.08 13.28
C ARG A 10 4.57 -15.55 12.10
N LEU A 11 5.07 -14.50 11.41
CA LEU A 11 4.69 -14.06 10.04
C LEU A 11 3.52 -14.85 9.43
N ALA A 12 2.28 -14.41 9.71
CA ALA A 12 1.09 -15.13 9.26
C ALA A 12 0.63 -14.62 7.89
N VAL A 13 0.27 -15.56 7.01
CA VAL A 13 -0.28 -15.29 5.65
C VAL A 13 -1.77 -15.66 5.58
N GLU A 14 -2.43 -15.59 6.73
CA GLU A 14 -3.88 -15.70 6.84
C GLU A 14 -4.50 -14.31 6.68
N PRO A 15 -5.68 -14.20 6.06
CA PRO A 15 -6.40 -12.93 5.99
C PRO A 15 -6.53 -12.31 7.38
N TRP A 16 -6.26 -11.00 7.49
CA TRP A 16 -6.35 -10.32 8.79
C TRP A 16 -7.79 -10.24 9.29
N GLN A 17 -8.74 -10.04 8.37
CA GLN A 17 -10.16 -10.11 8.69
C GLN A 17 -10.60 -11.57 8.79
N ARG A 18 -11.21 -11.91 9.94
CA ARG A 18 -11.78 -13.25 10.13
C ARG A 18 -12.88 -13.52 9.12
N ALA A 19 -12.90 -14.75 8.61
CA ALA A 19 -13.86 -15.26 7.62
C ALA A 19 -13.76 -14.62 6.21
N GLU A 20 -12.68 -13.90 5.91
CA GLU A 20 -12.38 -13.49 4.54
C GLU A 20 -11.95 -14.70 3.69
N VAL A 21 -12.52 -14.83 2.50
CA VAL A 21 -12.24 -15.94 1.56
C VAL A 21 -11.75 -15.37 0.22
N PRO A 22 -10.43 -15.36 -0.04
CA PRO A 22 -9.85 -14.71 -1.23
C PRO A 22 -9.87 -15.53 -2.52
N GLY A 23 -10.58 -16.66 -2.52
CA GLY A 23 -10.58 -17.63 -3.63
C GLY A 23 -9.25 -18.40 -3.74
N THR A 24 -8.98 -18.93 -4.95
CA THR A 24 -7.81 -19.80 -5.24
C THR A 24 -6.52 -19.02 -5.44
N VAL A 25 -6.59 -17.81 -6.00
CA VAL A 25 -5.44 -16.93 -6.23
C VAL A 25 -5.31 -15.95 -5.07
N LYS A 26 -4.19 -16.03 -4.35
CA LYS A 26 -3.87 -15.16 -3.21
C LYS A 26 -2.58 -14.39 -3.48
N ALA A 27 -2.41 -13.27 -2.78
CA ALA A 27 -1.20 -12.48 -2.80
C ALA A 27 0.05 -13.32 -2.54
N THR A 28 1.14 -12.98 -3.21
CA THR A 28 2.45 -13.54 -2.87
C THR A 28 2.99 -12.79 -1.65
N PRO A 29 3.29 -13.48 -0.53
CA PRO A 29 3.76 -12.80 0.67
C PRO A 29 5.15 -12.22 0.48
N ILE A 30 5.32 -10.94 0.83
CA ILE A 30 6.60 -10.23 0.81
C ILE A 30 7.39 -10.64 2.04
N LYS A 31 8.23 -11.68 1.89
CA LYS A 31 9.14 -12.14 2.95
C LYS A 31 10.43 -11.32 3.04
N ARG A 32 10.75 -10.57 2.00
CA ARG A 32 12.00 -9.81 1.83
C ARG A 32 11.66 -8.42 1.31
N PRO A 33 11.93 -7.33 2.05
CA PRO A 33 11.61 -5.97 1.65
C PRO A 33 12.20 -5.57 0.28
N GLU A 34 13.35 -6.13 -0.09
CA GLU A 34 14.03 -5.86 -1.36
C GLU A 34 13.18 -6.19 -2.59
N VAL A 35 12.19 -7.09 -2.43
CA VAL A 35 11.23 -7.42 -3.49
C VAL A 35 10.42 -6.19 -3.88
N VAL A 36 9.98 -5.37 -2.92
CA VAL A 36 9.22 -4.15 -3.20
C VAL A 36 10.08 -3.15 -3.98
N ALA A 37 11.33 -2.96 -3.53
CA ALA A 37 12.26 -2.07 -4.23
C ALA A 37 12.57 -2.55 -5.65
N ALA A 38 12.71 -3.87 -5.87
CA ALA A 38 12.90 -4.44 -7.20
C ALA A 38 11.68 -4.27 -8.09
N LEU A 39 10.47 -4.45 -7.56
CA LEU A 39 9.21 -4.23 -8.28
C LEU A 39 9.07 -2.76 -8.67
N LEU A 40 9.34 -1.82 -7.75
CA LEU A 40 9.36 -0.39 -8.02
C LEU A 40 10.37 0.00 -9.10
N LYS A 41 11.61 -0.52 -9.04
CA LYS A 41 12.64 -0.25 -10.05
C LYS A 41 12.29 -0.81 -11.44
N LYS A 42 11.49 -1.87 -11.50
CA LYS A 42 11.04 -2.51 -12.75
C LYS A 42 9.77 -1.86 -13.32
N ALA A 43 8.92 -1.28 -12.48
CA ALA A 43 7.69 -0.62 -12.90
C ALA A 43 8.02 0.56 -13.82
N LYS A 44 7.25 0.68 -14.90
CA LYS A 44 7.39 1.80 -15.84
C LYS A 44 6.67 3.03 -15.32
N ARG A 45 5.51 2.83 -14.71
CA ARG A 45 4.60 3.88 -14.23
C ARG A 45 3.94 3.41 -12.92
N PRO A 46 4.65 3.52 -11.79
CA PRO A 46 4.07 3.24 -10.48
C PRO A 46 3.23 4.42 -9.96
N ILE A 47 2.23 4.12 -9.13
CA ILE A 47 1.43 5.08 -8.36
C ILE A 47 1.26 4.60 -6.92
N MET A 48 1.12 5.52 -5.96
CA MET A 48 0.83 5.17 -4.56
C MET A 48 -0.48 5.80 -4.09
N ILE A 49 -1.32 4.99 -3.45
CA ILE A 49 -2.57 5.40 -2.81
C ILE A 49 -2.35 5.37 -1.29
N ILE A 50 -2.60 6.50 -0.63
CA ILE A 50 -2.45 6.62 0.83
C ILE A 50 -3.83 6.86 1.46
N GLY A 51 -4.18 5.96 2.39
CA GLY A 51 -5.37 6.01 3.22
C GLY A 51 -5.21 6.83 4.50
N HIS A 52 -6.34 7.12 5.16
CA HIS A 52 -6.35 7.95 6.37
C HIS A 52 -5.86 7.23 7.63
N GLU A 53 -5.96 5.90 7.71
CA GLU A 53 -5.42 5.14 8.84
C GLU A 53 -3.89 5.21 8.91
N ALA A 54 -3.20 5.61 7.82
CA ALA A 54 -1.75 5.88 7.85
C ALA A 54 -1.37 6.98 8.87
N MET A 55 -2.28 7.90 9.19
CA MET A 55 -2.07 8.95 10.20
C MET A 55 -2.25 8.45 11.63
N GLU A 56 -3.05 7.41 11.81
CA GLU A 56 -3.41 6.87 13.12
C GLU A 56 -2.42 5.82 13.60
N MET A 57 -1.68 5.22 12.67
CA MET A 57 -0.73 4.15 12.95
C MET A 57 0.66 4.68 13.29
N GLU A 58 1.11 4.41 14.51
CA GLU A 58 2.47 4.69 14.97
C GLU A 58 3.24 3.37 15.16
N PHE A 59 4.47 3.29 14.64
CA PHE A 59 5.29 2.09 14.71
C PHE A 59 6.36 2.11 15.81
N GLY A 60 6.38 3.17 16.62
CA GLY A 60 7.37 3.43 17.67
C GLY A 60 8.32 4.57 17.31
N GLU A 61 9.05 5.07 18.32
CA GLU A 61 10.01 6.18 18.17
C GLU A 61 9.40 7.48 17.62
N GLY A 62 8.09 7.70 17.80
CA GLY A 62 7.37 8.85 17.25
C GLY A 62 7.27 8.84 15.72
N THR A 63 7.62 7.73 15.06
CA THR A 63 7.52 7.58 13.61
C THR A 63 6.14 7.01 13.24
N THR A 64 5.37 7.78 12.48
CA THR A 64 4.08 7.33 11.96
C THR A 64 4.25 6.49 10.70
N PHE A 65 3.25 5.68 10.37
CA PHE A 65 3.21 4.99 9.08
C PHE A 65 3.24 5.98 7.91
N LEU A 66 2.50 7.08 8.04
CA LEU A 66 2.51 8.17 7.06
C LEU A 66 3.92 8.73 6.81
N ASP A 67 4.76 8.88 7.85
CA ASP A 67 6.13 9.38 7.69
C ASP A 67 6.97 8.48 6.77
N LEU A 68 6.89 7.16 6.98
CA LEU A 68 7.60 6.19 6.16
C LEU A 68 7.07 6.16 4.72
N LEU A 69 5.76 6.29 4.54
CA LEU A 69 5.14 6.37 3.21
C LEU A 69 5.56 7.66 2.48
N VAL A 70 5.62 8.79 3.17
CA VAL A 70 6.10 10.06 2.60
C VAL A 70 7.56 9.94 2.18
N GLU A 71 8.41 9.37 3.02
CA GLU A 71 9.82 9.14 2.70
C GLU A 71 9.96 8.22 1.48
N LEU A 72 9.21 7.12 1.45
CA LEU A 72 9.17 6.18 0.33
C LEU A 72 8.75 6.87 -0.98
N ALA A 73 7.64 7.60 -0.98
CA ALA A 73 7.16 8.32 -2.16
C ALA A 73 8.19 9.32 -2.68
N LYS A 74 8.77 10.13 -1.79
CA LYS A 74 9.79 11.11 -2.17
C LYS A 74 11.01 10.43 -2.78
N LYS A 75 11.50 9.36 -2.15
CA LYS A 75 12.70 8.65 -2.60
C LYS A 75 12.50 7.90 -3.91
N ALA A 76 11.31 7.37 -4.15
CA ALA A 76 10.95 6.68 -5.39
C ALA A 76 10.37 7.61 -6.48
N GLY A 77 10.11 8.89 -6.17
CA GLY A 77 9.49 9.83 -7.11
C GLY A 77 8.06 9.45 -7.51
N LEU A 78 7.28 8.92 -6.58
CA LEU A 78 5.95 8.38 -6.87
C LEU A 78 4.88 9.48 -6.93
N PRO A 79 3.98 9.48 -7.94
CA PRO A 79 2.74 10.21 -7.85
C PRO A 79 1.88 9.60 -6.74
N VAL A 80 1.40 10.45 -5.84
CA VAL A 80 0.59 10.03 -4.68
C VAL A 80 -0.85 10.48 -4.84
N VAL A 81 -1.78 9.56 -4.64
CA VAL A 81 -3.20 9.84 -4.46
C VAL A 81 -3.50 9.81 -2.97
N ALA A 82 -3.86 10.96 -2.42
CA ALA A 82 -4.29 11.06 -1.03
C ALA A 82 -5.80 10.82 -0.94
N THR A 83 -6.22 9.91 -0.08
CA THR A 83 -7.65 9.70 0.16
C THR A 83 -8.13 10.46 1.41
N ALA A 84 -9.39 10.88 1.39
CA ALA A 84 -10.02 11.64 2.46
C ALA A 84 -9.19 12.90 2.86
N HIS A 85 -8.99 13.13 4.16
CA HIS A 85 -8.35 14.33 4.69
C HIS A 85 -6.80 14.24 4.79
N VAL A 86 -6.20 13.15 4.30
CA VAL A 86 -4.75 12.90 4.33
C VAL A 86 -3.97 13.94 3.53
N GLY A 87 -4.57 14.51 2.48
CA GLY A 87 -3.91 15.45 1.58
C GLY A 87 -3.28 16.63 2.32
N LYS A 88 -3.97 17.20 3.31
CA LYS A 88 -3.44 18.31 4.12
C LYS A 88 -2.18 17.90 4.88
N THR A 89 -2.22 16.76 5.56
CA THR A 89 -1.11 16.24 6.36
C THR A 89 0.10 15.88 5.48
N LEU A 90 -0.12 15.39 4.25
CA LEU A 90 0.97 15.14 3.29
C LEU A 90 1.69 16.43 2.90
N MET A 91 0.94 17.50 2.61
CA MET A 91 1.51 18.81 2.27
C MET A 91 2.31 19.39 3.44
N GLU A 92 1.81 19.27 4.68
CA GLU A 92 2.54 19.67 5.90
C GLU A 92 3.86 18.88 6.07
N LYS A 93 3.90 17.62 5.62
CA LYS A 93 5.11 16.78 5.56
C LYS A 93 5.94 16.99 4.28
N GLY A 94 5.59 18.01 3.48
CA GLY A 94 6.30 18.43 2.27
C GLY A 94 6.17 17.47 1.09
N LEU A 95 5.07 16.71 1.01
CA LEU A 95 4.72 15.90 -0.16
C LEU A 95 3.40 16.41 -0.75
N GLU A 96 3.48 17.03 -1.93
CA GLU A 96 2.29 17.44 -2.65
C GLU A 96 1.63 16.21 -3.30
N PRO A 97 0.37 15.87 -2.96
CA PRO A 97 -0.32 14.77 -3.63
C PRO A 97 -0.60 15.13 -5.09
N ALA A 98 -0.40 14.17 -5.99
CA ALA A 98 -0.74 14.32 -7.41
C ALA A 98 -2.25 14.45 -7.62
N ALA A 99 -3.06 13.87 -6.72
CA ALA A 99 -4.48 14.13 -6.65
C ALA A 99 -5.05 13.80 -5.25
N ILE A 100 -6.19 14.40 -4.94
CA ILE A 100 -6.98 14.10 -3.74
C ILE A 100 -8.33 13.56 -4.21
N MET A 101 -8.63 12.30 -3.92
CA MET A 101 -9.91 11.64 -4.29
C MET A 101 -10.19 10.43 -3.38
N SER A 102 -11.41 9.90 -3.40
CA SER A 102 -11.73 8.72 -2.59
C SER A 102 -11.01 7.46 -3.10
N ALA A 103 -10.87 6.44 -2.24
CA ALA A 103 -10.33 5.13 -2.64
C ALA A 103 -11.16 4.47 -3.76
N LEU A 104 -12.48 4.70 -3.76
CA LEU A 104 -13.40 4.20 -4.79
C LEU A 104 -13.15 4.92 -6.13
N ASP A 105 -12.99 6.23 -6.10
CA ASP A 105 -12.75 7.06 -7.28
C ASP A 105 -11.45 6.70 -8.01
N ILE A 106 -10.36 6.47 -7.26
CA ILE A 106 -9.11 6.02 -7.87
C ILE A 106 -9.19 4.57 -8.31
N GLY A 107 -9.90 3.71 -7.57
CA GLY A 107 -10.12 2.32 -7.95
C GLY A 107 -10.85 2.18 -9.29
N GLN A 108 -11.93 2.94 -9.48
CA GLN A 108 -12.67 2.96 -10.75
C GLN A 108 -11.80 3.44 -11.91
N ARG A 109 -11.01 4.50 -11.69
CA ARG A 109 -10.07 5.02 -12.69
C ARG A 109 -9.01 3.99 -13.08
N LEU A 110 -8.45 3.25 -12.13
CA LEU A 110 -7.45 2.21 -12.39
C LEU A 110 -8.02 0.99 -13.13
N VAL A 111 -9.32 0.72 -13.00
CA VAL A 111 -10.02 -0.32 -13.77
C VAL A 111 -10.33 0.12 -15.20
N ASP A 112 -10.59 1.41 -15.41
CA ASP A 112 -10.96 1.95 -16.72
C ASP A 112 -9.77 1.93 -17.71
N PRO A 113 -9.79 1.08 -18.75
CA PRO A 113 -8.69 1.00 -19.71
C PRO A 113 -8.58 2.26 -20.59
N SER A 114 -9.61 3.12 -20.63
CA SER A 114 -9.59 4.39 -21.36
C SER A 114 -9.00 5.53 -20.54
N TRP A 115 -8.76 5.34 -19.24
CA TRP A 115 -8.19 6.39 -18.40
C TRP A 115 -6.69 6.59 -18.64
N GLU A 116 -6.31 7.81 -19.03
CA GLU A 116 -4.93 8.16 -19.38
C GLU A 116 -4.04 8.51 -18.17
N GLY A 117 -4.46 8.16 -16.95
CA GLY A 117 -3.72 8.46 -15.72
C GLY A 117 -3.91 9.90 -15.23
N LEU A 118 -3.25 10.24 -14.12
CA LEU A 118 -3.37 11.58 -13.51
C LEU A 118 -2.73 12.69 -14.34
N ASP A 119 -1.78 12.32 -15.20
CA ASP A 119 -0.96 13.24 -16.01
C ASP A 119 -1.21 13.10 -17.52
N SER A 120 -2.26 12.37 -17.92
CA SER A 120 -2.60 12.08 -19.33
C SER A 120 -1.46 11.37 -20.11
N LYS A 121 -0.58 10.63 -19.43
CA LYS A 121 0.53 9.88 -20.07
C LYS A 121 0.29 8.37 -20.10
N GLY A 122 -0.95 7.94 -19.94
CA GLY A 122 -1.37 6.55 -19.98
C GLY A 122 -1.39 5.88 -18.60
N GLN A 123 -1.84 4.62 -18.61
CA GLN A 123 -2.09 3.86 -17.40
C GLN A 123 -0.83 3.57 -16.57
N TYR A 124 -1.05 3.16 -15.32
CA TYR A 124 -0.05 2.66 -14.39
C TYR A 124 0.11 1.14 -14.56
N ASP A 125 1.31 0.62 -14.27
CA ASP A 125 1.59 -0.83 -14.30
C ASP A 125 1.85 -1.41 -12.91
N LEU A 126 1.95 -0.55 -11.90
CA LEU A 126 2.10 -0.90 -10.49
C LEU A 126 1.36 0.11 -9.62
N VAL A 127 0.54 -0.37 -8.69
CA VAL A 127 -0.04 0.44 -7.62
C VAL A 127 0.41 -0.07 -6.26
N LEU A 128 0.82 0.85 -5.39
CA LEU A 128 1.09 0.61 -3.99
C LEU A 128 -0.08 1.17 -3.19
N VAL A 129 -0.67 0.36 -2.32
CA VAL A 129 -1.78 0.76 -1.46
C VAL A 129 -1.33 0.66 -0.01
N ALA A 130 -1.66 1.66 0.79
CA ALA A 130 -1.26 1.74 2.18
C ALA A 130 -2.25 2.54 3.03
N GLY A 131 -2.56 2.07 4.23
CA GLY A 131 -3.21 2.84 5.29
C GLY A 131 -4.68 3.15 5.05
N LEU A 132 -5.36 2.35 4.24
CA LEU A 132 -6.82 2.35 4.15
C LEU A 132 -7.39 1.43 5.23
N PRO A 133 -8.65 1.64 5.68
CA PRO A 133 -9.34 0.64 6.46
C PRO A 133 -9.31 -0.71 5.77
N TYR A 134 -8.94 -1.76 6.50
CA TYR A 134 -8.63 -3.09 5.93
C TYR A 134 -9.71 -3.58 4.96
N TYR A 135 -10.99 -3.44 5.33
CA TYR A 135 -12.11 -3.88 4.48
C TYR A 135 -12.29 -3.01 3.23
N MET A 136 -11.95 -1.72 3.29
CA MET A 136 -12.00 -0.82 2.13
C MET A 136 -10.88 -1.15 1.15
N GLU A 137 -9.66 -1.37 1.66
CA GLU A 137 -8.55 -1.84 0.85
C GLU A 137 -8.90 -3.19 0.22
N TRP A 138 -9.43 -4.14 1.00
CA TRP A 138 -9.89 -5.42 0.46
C TRP A 138 -10.83 -5.25 -0.74
N VAL A 139 -11.90 -4.44 -0.63
CA VAL A 139 -12.84 -4.19 -1.72
C VAL A 139 -12.15 -3.58 -2.95
N LEU A 140 -11.27 -2.60 -2.73
CA LEU A 140 -10.46 -1.99 -3.80
C LEU A 140 -9.60 -3.05 -4.49
N LEU A 141 -8.84 -3.84 -3.74
CA LEU A 141 -7.94 -4.86 -4.23
C LEU A 141 -8.67 -5.98 -4.99
N ALA A 142 -9.84 -6.41 -4.49
CA ALA A 142 -10.67 -7.40 -5.18
C ALA A 142 -11.12 -6.90 -6.55
N SER A 143 -11.56 -5.64 -6.64
CA SER A 143 -11.93 -5.00 -7.92
C SER A 143 -10.74 -4.94 -8.89
N LEU A 144 -9.58 -4.47 -8.42
CA LEU A 144 -8.38 -4.39 -9.26
C LEU A 144 -7.90 -5.77 -9.73
N LYS A 145 -7.94 -6.78 -8.87
CA LYS A 145 -7.56 -8.16 -9.20
C LYS A 145 -8.37 -8.72 -10.35
N ASP A 146 -9.69 -8.51 -10.35
CA ASP A 146 -10.59 -9.13 -11.32
C ASP A 146 -10.76 -8.29 -12.60
N PHE A 147 -10.67 -6.96 -12.50
CA PHE A 147 -10.99 -6.05 -13.60
C PHE A 147 -9.80 -5.24 -14.16
N ALA A 148 -8.63 -5.27 -13.50
CA ALA A 148 -7.41 -4.61 -13.99
C ALA A 148 -6.23 -5.60 -14.13
N PRO A 149 -6.31 -6.63 -15.00
CA PRO A 149 -5.31 -7.70 -15.08
C PRO A 149 -3.91 -7.24 -15.52
N HIS A 150 -3.80 -6.03 -16.08
CA HIS A 150 -2.53 -5.40 -16.46
C HIS A 150 -1.79 -4.79 -15.26
N LEU A 151 -2.51 -4.50 -14.17
CA LEU A 151 -2.02 -3.76 -13.02
C LEU A 151 -1.54 -4.72 -11.93
N LYS A 152 -0.29 -4.54 -11.48
CA LYS A 152 0.18 -5.22 -10.27
C LYS A 152 -0.14 -4.37 -9.05
N VAL A 153 -0.55 -5.04 -7.98
CA VAL A 153 -0.89 -4.36 -6.73
C VAL A 153 -0.01 -4.86 -5.59
N ILE A 154 0.61 -3.92 -4.87
CA ILE A 154 1.34 -4.17 -3.63
C ILE A 154 0.56 -3.52 -2.50
N SER A 155 0.11 -4.33 -1.52
CA SER A 155 -0.32 -3.79 -0.23
C SER A 155 0.90 -3.63 0.67
N LEU A 156 1.11 -2.41 1.16
CA LEU A 156 2.20 -2.04 2.06
C LEU A 156 1.78 -2.09 3.54
N ASP A 157 0.54 -2.43 3.86
CA ASP A 157 0.04 -2.47 5.23
C ASP A 157 0.68 -3.58 6.08
N PRO A 158 0.68 -3.46 7.43
CA PRO A 158 1.14 -4.51 8.33
C PRO A 158 0.20 -5.73 8.40
N TYR A 159 -0.89 -5.70 7.63
CA TYR A 159 -1.93 -6.70 7.57
C TYR A 159 -1.91 -7.37 6.21
N TYR A 160 -1.90 -8.70 6.19
CA TYR A 160 -1.85 -9.48 4.97
C TYR A 160 -3.16 -9.33 4.19
N GLN A 161 -3.06 -8.73 3.00
CA GLN A 161 -4.14 -8.50 2.05
C GLN A 161 -4.09 -9.54 0.94
N PRO A 162 -4.90 -10.61 0.99
CA PRO A 162 -4.80 -11.71 0.05
C PRO A 162 -5.29 -11.35 -1.37
N HIS A 163 -6.01 -10.25 -1.54
CA HIS A 163 -6.49 -9.77 -2.84
C HIS A 163 -5.46 -8.95 -3.62
N ALA A 164 -4.33 -8.56 -3.01
CA ALA A 164 -3.24 -7.93 -3.72
C ALA A 164 -2.48 -8.92 -4.63
N THR A 165 -1.60 -8.42 -5.49
CA THR A 165 -0.60 -9.28 -6.16
C THR A 165 0.50 -9.67 -5.18
N TYR A 166 0.95 -8.72 -4.36
CA TYR A 166 1.91 -8.89 -3.29
C TYR A 166 1.44 -8.17 -2.03
N SER A 167 1.68 -8.75 -0.86
CA SER A 167 1.34 -8.12 0.41
C SER A 167 2.35 -8.53 1.47
N PHE A 168 2.66 -7.63 2.41
CA PHE A 168 3.39 -8.04 3.61
C PHE A 168 2.55 -9.03 4.42
N PRO A 169 3.18 -10.02 5.08
CA PRO A 169 2.47 -10.85 6.03
C PRO A 169 2.01 -10.02 7.24
N ASN A 170 1.10 -10.58 8.03
CA ASN A 170 0.72 -10.01 9.32
C ASN A 170 1.97 -9.85 10.18
N THR A 171 2.32 -8.59 10.49
CA THR A 171 3.57 -8.21 11.15
C THR A 171 3.29 -7.32 12.34
N ARG A 172 4.17 -7.37 13.35
CA ARG A 172 4.09 -6.41 14.46
C ARG A 172 4.51 -5.02 13.99
N PRO A 173 3.99 -3.94 14.60
CA PRO A 173 4.36 -2.55 14.28
C PRO A 173 5.87 -2.32 14.07
N GLU A 174 6.70 -2.75 15.03
CA GLU A 174 8.16 -2.56 15.00
C GLU A 174 8.83 -3.32 13.85
N GLU A 175 8.37 -4.54 13.55
CA GLU A 175 8.89 -5.36 12.46
C GLU A 175 8.47 -4.79 11.10
N HIS A 176 7.24 -4.31 11.02
CA HIS A 176 6.73 -3.65 9.82
C HIS A 176 7.50 -2.36 9.51
N MET A 177 7.80 -1.55 10.53
CA MET A 177 8.68 -0.38 10.36
C MET A 177 10.06 -0.78 9.84
N LYS A 178 10.67 -1.84 10.36
CA LYS A 178 11.97 -2.33 9.86
C LYS A 178 11.86 -2.75 8.39
N ASN A 179 10.77 -3.40 7.99
CA ASN A 179 10.52 -3.77 6.61
C ASN A 179 10.45 -2.55 5.70
N LEU A 180 9.63 -1.54 6.04
CA LEU A 180 9.51 -0.31 5.24
C LEU A 180 10.82 0.47 5.17
N LYS A 181 11.54 0.63 6.29
CA LYS A 181 12.88 1.26 6.31
C LYS A 181 13.86 0.52 5.38
N ALA A 182 13.81 -0.82 5.33
CA ALA A 182 14.63 -1.62 4.42
C ALA A 182 14.24 -1.45 2.94
N VAL A 183 12.94 -1.33 2.62
CA VAL A 183 12.49 -0.96 1.26
C VAL A 183 13.10 0.37 0.86
N ILE A 184 12.94 1.39 1.70
CA ILE A 184 13.42 2.75 1.47
C ILE A 184 14.94 2.74 1.28
N ALA A 185 15.70 2.07 2.15
CA ALA A 185 17.15 1.95 2.04
C ALA A 185 17.57 1.35 0.68
N SER A 186 16.87 0.32 0.21
CA SER A 186 17.15 -0.39 -1.05
C SER A 186 16.93 0.42 -2.32
N LEU A 187 16.21 1.55 -2.24
CA LEU A 187 15.98 2.45 -3.38
C LEU A 187 17.20 3.36 -3.68
N GLY A 188 18.10 3.57 -2.71
CA GLY A 188 19.23 4.51 -2.83
C GLY A 188 20.56 3.93 -3.31
N GLY A 189 20.62 2.65 -3.67
CA GLY A 189 21.82 2.03 -4.23
C GLY A 189 21.86 2.15 -5.75
N ARG A 190 22.45 3.24 -6.27
CA ARG A 190 22.98 3.37 -7.63
C ARG A 190 24.36 4.02 -7.56
#